data_AF-A0A7S4FJR9-F1
#
_entry.id   AF-A0A7S4FJR9-F1
#
_cell.length_a   1.000
_cell.length_b   1.000
_cell.length_c   1.000
_cell.angle_alpha   90.00
_cell.angle_beta   90.00
_cell.angle_gamma   90.00
#
_symmetry.space_group_name_H-M   'P 1'
#
loop_
_entity.id
_entity.type
_entity.pdbx_description
1 polymer ?
#
loop_
_entity_poly.entity_id
_entity_poly.type
_entity_poly.pdbx_seq_one_letter_code
_entity_poly.pdbx_strand_id
1 'polypeptide(L)'
;MPVHWFYNTENIKREYGEVTDYVDPKPTHCESMISGMQCPGAFDIAHDKKHLWEGTTVLPGSPTATEAELRDEHGNFVGRRAEERPHYHGFLMRGQNTVNMCLARKLMVLIADKNGQGGDNYDPREFLTVLKDYMLTPPPKDPHNSDPAQVAAHNDTYLDIYLRRFFANLSDGLPMEHCARNQRDQWSIGSIDGISMCIPVAVAYFHLGEAAAVARAIEQHMLTHRS
;
A
#
# COMPACT_ATOMS: atom_id res chain seq x y z
N MET A 1 -12.37 -1.21 -5.37
CA MET A 1 -12.40 -0.06 -4.45
C MET A 1 -12.01 1.21 -5.23
N PRO A 2 -12.89 1.75 -6.08
CA PRO A 2 -12.54 2.87 -6.96
C PRO A 2 -12.67 4.23 -6.26
N VAL A 3 -13.34 4.26 -5.10
CA VAL A 3 -13.64 5.47 -4.32
C VAL A 3 -12.78 5.62 -3.06
N HIS A 4 -11.74 4.79 -2.91
CA HIS A 4 -10.75 4.99 -1.85
C HIS A 4 -9.96 6.27 -2.12
N TRP A 5 -9.59 7.00 -1.06
CA TRP A 5 -8.88 8.28 -1.09
C TRP A 5 -9.66 9.50 -1.60
N PHE A 6 -10.99 9.43 -1.63
CA PHE A 6 -11.84 10.62 -1.69
C PHE A 6 -12.17 11.09 -0.27
N TYR A 7 -11.75 12.31 0.07
CA TYR A 7 -12.09 12.99 1.31
C TYR A 7 -13.42 13.74 1.23
N ASN A 8 -13.94 13.98 0.01
CA ASN A 8 -15.22 14.63 -0.23
C ASN A 8 -16.20 13.72 -1.00
N THR A 9 -17.36 13.43 -0.42
CA THR A 9 -18.39 12.59 -1.05
C THR A 9 -18.98 13.21 -2.33
N GLU A 10 -18.99 14.53 -2.47
CA GLU A 10 -19.40 15.19 -3.72
C GLU A 10 -18.42 14.93 -4.86
N ASN A 11 -17.13 14.74 -4.56
CA ASN A 11 -16.14 14.37 -5.57
C ASN A 11 -16.39 12.93 -6.07
N ILE A 12 -16.75 12.00 -5.17
CA ILE A 12 -17.19 10.65 -5.55
C ILE A 12 -18.40 10.72 -6.48
N LYS A 13 -19.44 11.46 -6.09
CA LYS A 13 -20.67 11.58 -6.89
C LYS A 13 -20.41 12.24 -8.25
N ARG A 14 -19.51 13.20 -8.32
CA ARG A 14 -19.12 13.87 -9.57
C ARG A 14 -18.37 12.93 -10.52
N GLU A 15 -17.45 12.11 -10.01
CA GLU A 15 -16.60 11.25 -10.85
C GLU A 15 -17.23 9.89 -11.18
N TYR A 16 -17.98 9.32 -10.25
CA TYR A 16 -18.54 7.96 -10.37
C TYR A 16 -20.07 7.92 -10.36
N GLY A 17 -20.76 9.01 -9.99
CA GLY A 17 -22.21 8.99 -9.82
C GLY A 17 -22.62 8.17 -8.60
N GLU A 18 -23.69 7.39 -8.74
CA GLU A 18 -24.10 6.40 -7.75
C GLU A 18 -23.36 5.08 -7.99
N VAL A 19 -22.63 4.61 -6.98
CA VAL A 19 -21.86 3.36 -7.05
C VAL A 19 -22.68 2.23 -6.43
N THR A 20 -23.22 1.34 -7.27
CA THR A 20 -24.07 0.21 -6.86
C THR A 20 -23.40 -1.16 -7.02
N ASP A 21 -22.24 -1.23 -7.66
CA ASP A 21 -21.45 -2.44 -7.89
C ASP A 21 -19.95 -2.09 -7.93
N TYR A 22 -19.08 -3.09 -8.02
CA TYR A 22 -17.66 -2.88 -8.23
C TYR A 22 -17.40 -2.24 -9.59
N VAL A 23 -16.78 -1.05 -9.58
CA VAL A 23 -16.34 -0.35 -10.78
C VAL A 23 -14.82 -0.23 -10.83
N ASP A 24 -14.30 -0.15 -12.05
CA ASP A 24 -12.87 0.10 -12.29
C ASP A 24 -12.52 1.53 -11.85
N PRO A 25 -11.32 1.78 -11.33
CA PRO A 25 -10.86 3.12 -11.02
C PRO A 25 -10.74 3.94 -12.32
N LYS A 26 -11.03 5.24 -12.23
CA LYS A 26 -10.74 6.17 -13.32
C LYS A 26 -9.22 6.29 -13.53
N PRO A 27 -8.76 6.71 -14.72
CA PRO A 27 -7.33 6.95 -14.95
C PRO A 27 -6.75 8.03 -14.03
N THR A 28 -7.57 8.98 -13.61
CA THR A 28 -7.19 10.15 -12.81
C THR A 28 -8.02 10.24 -11.55
N HIS A 29 -7.55 11.02 -10.57
CA HIS A 29 -8.24 11.26 -9.31
C HIS A 29 -8.02 12.69 -8.86
N CYS A 30 -9.10 13.47 -8.68
CA CYS A 30 -8.98 14.91 -8.46
C CYS A 30 -8.19 15.30 -7.20
N GLU A 31 -8.20 14.45 -6.15
CA GLU A 31 -7.47 14.71 -4.89
C GLU A 31 -6.11 14.00 -4.82
N SER A 32 -5.61 13.41 -5.91
CA SER A 32 -4.40 12.59 -5.84
C SER A 32 -3.11 13.42 -5.69
N MET A 33 -2.31 13.02 -4.70
CA MET A 33 -1.01 13.59 -4.38
C MET A 33 0.17 12.66 -4.70
N ILE A 34 -0.06 11.51 -5.33
CA ILE A 34 0.98 10.48 -5.49
C ILE A 34 2.23 11.00 -6.21
N SER A 35 2.08 11.91 -7.18
CA SER A 35 3.20 12.55 -7.87
C SER A 35 4.05 13.44 -6.98
N GLY A 36 3.49 13.91 -5.85
CA GLY A 36 4.17 14.64 -4.77
C GLY A 36 4.97 13.76 -3.81
N MET A 37 4.85 12.43 -3.93
CA MET A 37 5.43 11.47 -3.01
C MET A 37 6.65 10.77 -3.61
N GLN A 38 7.52 10.25 -2.75
CA GLN A 38 8.71 9.52 -3.19
C GLN A 38 8.62 8.05 -2.80
N CYS A 39 9.06 7.16 -3.70
CA CYS A 39 9.36 5.76 -3.40
C CYS A 39 10.88 5.55 -3.42
N PRO A 40 11.59 5.89 -2.32
CA PRO A 40 13.05 5.84 -2.28
C PRO A 40 13.59 4.41 -2.15
N GLY A 41 14.86 4.24 -2.47
CA GLY A 41 15.56 2.95 -2.41
C GLY A 41 15.96 2.42 -3.78
N ALA A 42 16.76 1.37 -3.78
CA ALA A 42 17.23 0.67 -4.98
C ALA A 42 16.25 -0.42 -5.45
N PHE A 43 15.37 -0.90 -4.56
CA PHE A 43 14.36 -1.90 -4.89
C PHE A 43 13.20 -1.30 -5.68
N ASP A 44 12.90 -1.90 -6.83
CA ASP A 44 11.78 -1.48 -7.67
C ASP A 44 10.46 -2.16 -7.24
N ILE A 45 9.85 -1.61 -6.18
CA ILE A 45 8.55 -2.07 -5.67
C ILE A 45 7.35 -1.40 -6.35
N ALA A 46 7.59 -0.35 -7.15
CA ALA A 46 6.55 0.35 -7.91
C ALA A 46 6.43 -0.18 -9.35
N HIS A 47 7.45 -0.91 -9.83
CA HIS A 47 7.48 -1.55 -11.13
C HIS A 47 7.18 -0.56 -12.27
N ASP A 48 6.29 -0.95 -13.19
CA ASP A 48 5.81 -0.13 -14.30
C ASP A 48 5.09 1.16 -13.86
N LYS A 49 4.69 1.30 -12.59
CA LYS A 49 4.06 2.51 -12.03
C LYS A 49 5.07 3.54 -11.51
N LYS A 50 6.37 3.25 -11.50
CA LYS A 50 7.40 4.15 -10.91
C LYS A 50 7.30 5.59 -11.43
N HIS A 51 7.04 5.76 -12.72
CA HIS A 51 6.88 7.07 -13.38
C HIS A 51 5.74 7.94 -12.82
N LEU A 52 4.77 7.36 -12.09
CA LEU A 52 3.66 8.10 -11.46
C LEU A 52 4.05 8.78 -10.15
N TRP A 53 5.12 8.28 -9.52
CA TRP A 53 5.75 8.81 -8.31
C TRP A 53 6.85 9.82 -8.64
N GLU A 54 7.19 9.97 -9.92
CA GLU A 54 8.21 10.89 -10.40
C GLU A 54 7.54 12.17 -10.93
N GLY A 55 8.15 13.33 -10.68
CA GLY A 55 7.79 14.56 -11.42
C GLY A 55 7.35 15.79 -10.63
N THR A 56 7.61 15.90 -9.32
CA THR A 56 7.39 17.16 -8.59
C THR A 56 8.59 17.59 -7.74
N THR A 57 9.81 17.27 -8.18
CA THR A 57 10.99 17.96 -7.63
C THR A 57 10.91 19.41 -8.09
N VAL A 58 10.44 20.31 -7.24
CA VAL A 58 10.46 21.75 -7.51
C VAL A 58 11.92 22.16 -7.62
N LEU A 59 12.38 22.48 -8.84
CA LEU A 59 13.61 23.25 -9.00
C LEU A 59 13.33 24.65 -8.42
N PRO A 60 14.22 25.21 -7.57
CA PRO A 60 14.07 26.58 -7.10
C PRO A 60 13.91 27.53 -8.30
N GLY A 61 12.76 28.20 -8.39
CA GLY A 61 12.50 29.21 -9.43
C GLY A 61 11.70 28.77 -10.67
N SER A 62 10.86 27.73 -10.61
CA SER A 62 9.87 27.43 -11.68
C SER A 62 8.45 27.95 -11.35
N PRO A 63 7.96 29.01 -12.03
CA PRO A 63 6.54 29.38 -12.01
C PRO A 63 5.92 29.41 -13.41
N THR A 64 4.68 28.90 -13.60
CA THR A 64 3.83 29.25 -14.77
C THR A 64 2.32 29.05 -14.57
N ALA A 65 1.84 28.10 -13.76
CA ALA A 65 0.44 28.12 -13.28
C ALA A 65 0.35 29.08 -12.08
N THR A 66 -0.83 29.64 -11.79
CA THR A 66 -0.96 30.29 -10.48
C THR A 66 -0.67 29.20 -9.44
N GLU A 67 0.25 29.43 -8.51
CA GLU A 67 0.71 28.40 -7.57
C GLU A 67 -0.45 27.71 -6.84
N ALA A 68 -1.59 28.40 -6.72
CA ALA A 68 -2.87 27.88 -6.24
C ALA A 68 -3.45 26.72 -7.08
N GLU A 69 -3.36 26.77 -8.42
CA GLU A 69 -3.90 25.72 -9.32
C GLU A 69 -3.10 24.40 -9.26
N LEU A 70 -1.85 24.45 -8.79
CA LEU A 70 -0.98 23.28 -8.60
C LEU A 70 -0.98 22.76 -7.17
N ARG A 71 -1.92 23.24 -6.34
CA ARG A 71 -2.19 22.70 -5.02
C ARG A 71 -3.49 21.88 -5.04
N ASP A 72 -3.59 20.91 -4.16
CA ASP A 72 -4.84 20.22 -3.90
C ASP A 72 -5.76 21.05 -2.97
N GLU A 73 -6.95 20.53 -2.66
CA GLU A 73 -7.90 21.19 -1.75
C GLU A 73 -7.39 21.30 -0.29
N HIS A 74 -6.30 20.60 0.05
CA HIS A 74 -5.63 20.66 1.34
C HIS A 74 -4.39 21.57 1.33
N GLY A 75 -4.06 22.19 0.20
CA GLY A 75 -2.91 23.07 0.03
C GLY A 75 -1.59 22.37 -0.26
N ASN A 76 -1.58 21.05 -0.44
CA ASN A 76 -0.37 20.31 -0.81
C ASN A 76 0.01 20.61 -2.25
N PHE A 77 1.30 20.87 -2.50
CA PHE A 77 1.79 21.04 -3.86
C PHE A 77 1.83 19.69 -4.56
N VAL A 78 1.09 19.57 -5.67
CA VAL A 78 0.98 18.34 -6.46
C VAL A 78 1.55 18.48 -7.87
N GLY A 79 1.88 19.71 -8.30
CA GLY A 79 2.56 19.99 -9.56
C GLY A 79 1.80 19.59 -10.84
N ARG A 80 0.52 19.20 -10.71
CA ARG A 80 -0.35 18.72 -11.79
C ARG A 80 -1.77 19.25 -11.61
N ARG A 81 -2.46 19.51 -12.73
CA ARG A 81 -3.90 19.81 -12.73
C ARG A 81 -4.69 18.58 -12.30
N ALA A 82 -5.91 18.77 -11.79
CA ALA A 82 -6.73 17.67 -11.28
C ALA A 82 -6.93 16.55 -12.31
N GLU A 83 -7.05 16.90 -13.58
CA GLU A 83 -7.26 15.96 -14.70
C GLU A 83 -5.98 15.22 -15.13
N GLU A 84 -4.84 15.56 -14.54
CA GLU A 84 -3.52 14.97 -14.82
C GLU A 84 -2.99 14.16 -13.63
N ARG A 85 -3.66 14.24 -12.47
CA ARG A 85 -3.27 13.54 -11.24
C ARG A 85 -3.64 12.06 -11.38
N PRO A 86 -2.67 11.12 -11.35
CA PRO A 86 -2.97 9.71 -11.54
C PRO A 86 -3.75 9.18 -10.34
N HIS A 87 -4.68 8.25 -10.60
CA HIS A 87 -5.47 7.66 -9.53
C HIS A 87 -4.62 6.77 -8.62
N TYR A 88 -4.87 6.85 -7.30
CA TYR A 88 -4.17 6.04 -6.28
C TYR A 88 -4.20 4.53 -6.54
N HIS A 89 -5.19 4.04 -7.29
CA HIS A 89 -5.37 2.63 -7.60
C HIS A 89 -5.56 2.43 -9.11
N GLY A 90 -5.10 3.35 -9.96
CA GLY A 90 -5.43 3.39 -11.39
C GLY A 90 -5.05 2.15 -12.19
N PHE A 91 -4.20 1.27 -11.64
CA PHE A 91 -3.81 0.00 -12.24
C PHE A 91 -4.59 -1.21 -11.67
N LEU A 92 -5.37 -1.03 -10.61
CA LEU A 92 -6.29 -2.06 -10.13
C LEU A 92 -7.55 -2.12 -11.01
N MET A 93 -8.22 -3.27 -11.00
CA MET A 93 -9.58 -3.41 -11.51
C MET A 93 -10.63 -3.46 -10.41
N ARG A 94 -11.89 -3.40 -10.82
CA ARG A 94 -13.01 -3.90 -10.03
C ARG A 94 -12.73 -5.31 -9.49
N GLY A 95 -13.02 -5.54 -8.21
CA GLY A 95 -12.75 -6.80 -7.52
C GLY A 95 -11.29 -7.02 -7.08
N GLN A 96 -10.32 -6.26 -7.60
CA GLN A 96 -8.94 -6.30 -7.11
C GLN A 96 -8.78 -5.51 -5.81
N ASN A 97 -7.83 -5.95 -4.99
CA ASN A 97 -7.52 -5.42 -3.68
C ASN A 97 -6.26 -4.55 -3.71
N THR A 98 -6.13 -3.68 -2.72
CA THR A 98 -4.89 -2.93 -2.48
C THR A 98 -3.77 -3.86 -2.05
N VAL A 99 -2.53 -3.42 -2.20
CA VAL A 99 -1.35 -4.22 -1.83
C VAL A 99 -1.38 -4.66 -0.36
N ASN A 100 -1.86 -3.82 0.57
CA ASN A 100 -1.95 -4.16 1.99
C ASN A 100 -2.91 -5.33 2.25
N MET A 101 -4.05 -5.36 1.56
CA MET A 101 -5.00 -6.47 1.70
C MET A 101 -4.47 -7.75 1.03
N CYS A 102 -3.74 -7.63 -0.06
CA CYS A 102 -3.03 -8.76 -0.63
C CYS A 102 -1.97 -9.33 0.32
N LEU A 103 -1.22 -8.47 1.01
CA LEU A 103 -0.24 -8.87 2.04
C LEU A 103 -0.91 -9.53 3.25
N ALA A 104 -2.05 -9.00 3.71
CA ALA A 104 -2.83 -9.62 4.79
C ALA A 104 -3.31 -11.03 4.38
N ARG A 105 -3.76 -11.20 3.13
CA ARG A 105 -4.12 -12.52 2.59
C ARG A 105 -2.90 -13.45 2.51
N LYS A 106 -1.75 -12.95 2.07
CA LYS A 106 -0.49 -13.71 2.03
C LYS A 106 -0.08 -14.21 3.42
N LEU A 107 -0.21 -13.36 4.44
CA LEU A 107 0.00 -13.72 5.83
C LEU A 107 -0.98 -14.82 6.29
N MET A 108 -2.26 -14.69 5.96
CA MET A 108 -3.27 -15.72 6.27
C MET A 108 -2.91 -17.07 5.65
N VAL A 109 -2.48 -17.09 4.38
CA VAL A 109 -2.05 -18.31 3.68
C VAL A 109 -0.79 -18.89 4.33
N LEU A 110 0.18 -18.06 4.69
CA LEU A 110 1.41 -18.50 5.38
C LEU A 110 1.09 -19.17 6.72
N ILE A 111 0.23 -18.56 7.54
CA ILE A 111 -0.17 -19.12 8.83
C ILE A 111 -0.90 -20.47 8.63
N ALA A 112 -1.83 -20.53 7.67
CA ALA A 112 -2.57 -21.75 7.38
C ALA A 112 -1.65 -22.89 6.90
N ASP A 113 -0.67 -22.59 6.05
CA ASP A 113 0.33 -23.55 5.59
C ASP A 113 1.18 -24.10 6.75
N LYS A 114 1.71 -23.20 7.59
CA LYS A 114 2.57 -23.57 8.71
C LYS A 114 1.84 -24.35 9.80
N ASN A 115 0.60 -23.98 10.09
CA ASN A 115 -0.20 -24.62 11.13
C ASN A 115 -1.06 -25.78 10.62
N GLY A 116 -1.03 -26.07 9.30
CA GLY A 116 -1.89 -27.07 8.67
C GLY A 116 -1.69 -28.51 9.15
N GLN A 117 -0.53 -28.82 9.75
CA GLN A 117 -0.23 -30.13 10.35
C GLN A 117 -0.50 -30.19 11.86
N GLY A 118 -1.10 -29.14 12.43
CA GLY A 118 -1.35 -29.00 13.86
C GLY A 118 -0.21 -28.30 14.62
N GLY A 119 -0.56 -27.71 15.76
CA GLY A 119 0.35 -26.88 16.55
C GLY A 119 0.58 -25.49 15.96
N ASP A 120 1.42 -24.70 16.64
CA ASP A 120 1.91 -23.40 16.15
C ASP A 120 3.32 -23.59 15.59
N ASN A 121 3.45 -23.63 14.26
CA ASN A 121 4.74 -23.70 13.57
C ASN A 121 5.04 -22.41 12.79
N TYR A 122 4.26 -21.36 13.00
CA TYR A 122 4.43 -20.10 12.31
C TYR A 122 5.48 -19.23 13.03
N ASP A 123 6.63 -19.03 12.40
CA ASP A 123 7.60 -17.99 12.78
C ASP A 123 7.25 -16.67 12.06
N PRO A 124 6.94 -15.58 12.78
CA PRO A 124 6.62 -14.30 12.17
C PRO A 124 7.68 -13.76 11.20
N ARG A 125 8.95 -14.08 11.42
CA ARG A 125 10.04 -13.65 10.53
C ARG A 125 9.90 -14.20 9.10
N GLU A 126 9.23 -15.33 8.91
CA GLU A 126 8.98 -15.88 7.57
C GLU A 126 8.09 -14.96 6.72
N PHE A 127 7.24 -14.15 7.36
CA PHE A 127 6.43 -13.17 6.64
C PHE A 127 7.29 -12.10 5.96
N LEU A 128 8.48 -11.77 6.48
CA LEU A 128 9.37 -10.78 5.86
C LEU A 128 9.87 -11.26 4.49
N THR A 129 10.14 -12.56 4.34
CA THR A 129 10.47 -13.16 3.05
C THR A 129 9.27 -13.10 2.10
N VAL A 130 8.07 -13.45 2.56
CA VAL A 130 6.84 -13.36 1.76
C VAL A 130 6.56 -11.92 1.30
N LEU A 131 6.73 -10.95 2.20
CA LEU A 131 6.61 -9.52 1.92
C LEU A 131 7.60 -9.11 0.83
N LYS A 132 8.89 -9.43 1.02
CA LYS A 132 9.95 -9.09 0.07
C LYS A 132 9.67 -9.68 -1.31
N ASP A 133 9.41 -10.98 -1.37
CA ASP A 133 9.22 -11.68 -2.65
C ASP A 133 7.97 -11.15 -3.37
N TYR A 134 6.86 -10.93 -2.65
CA TYR A 134 5.63 -10.43 -3.25
C TYR A 134 5.75 -8.99 -3.79
N MET A 135 6.47 -8.12 -3.07
CA MET A 135 6.69 -6.73 -3.48
C MET A 135 7.74 -6.57 -4.59
N LEU A 136 8.60 -7.57 -4.79
CA LEU A 136 9.63 -7.55 -5.83
C LEU A 136 9.25 -8.38 -7.06
N THR A 137 8.17 -9.16 -6.99
CA THR A 137 7.67 -9.92 -8.14
C THR A 137 6.98 -8.96 -9.11
N PRO A 138 7.47 -8.80 -10.35
CA PRO A 138 6.85 -7.89 -11.30
C PRO A 138 5.40 -8.28 -11.59
N PRO A 139 4.49 -7.31 -11.74
CA PRO A 139 3.12 -7.57 -12.13
C PRO A 139 3.08 -8.18 -13.54
N PRO A 140 2.06 -8.99 -13.85
CA PRO A 140 1.89 -9.50 -15.19
C PRO A 140 1.64 -8.38 -16.20
N LYS A 141 2.03 -8.60 -17.47
CA LYS A 141 1.79 -7.64 -18.56
C LYS A 141 0.32 -7.35 -18.81
N ASP A 142 -0.51 -8.39 -18.66
CA ASP A 142 -1.97 -8.29 -18.66
C ASP A 142 -2.46 -8.72 -17.27
N PRO A 143 -2.51 -7.80 -16.30
CA PRO A 143 -2.94 -8.10 -14.94
C PRO A 143 -4.43 -8.48 -14.89
N HIS A 144 -5.18 -8.28 -15.98
CA HIS A 144 -6.60 -8.57 -16.04
C HIS A 144 -6.90 -10.04 -16.30
N ASN A 145 -6.10 -10.66 -17.16
CA ASN A 145 -6.32 -12.04 -17.56
C ASN A 145 -5.42 -13.06 -16.84
N SER A 146 -4.23 -12.64 -16.41
CA SER A 146 -3.20 -13.59 -15.95
C SER A 146 -3.08 -13.73 -14.42
N ASP A 147 -3.57 -12.76 -13.64
CA ASP A 147 -3.62 -12.85 -12.17
C ASP A 147 -4.76 -12.01 -11.57
N PRO A 148 -6.04 -12.35 -11.87
CA PRO A 148 -7.18 -11.56 -11.42
C PRO A 148 -7.28 -11.48 -9.88
N ALA A 149 -6.78 -12.49 -9.18
CA ALA A 149 -6.76 -12.54 -7.72
C ALA A 149 -5.52 -11.88 -7.10
N GLN A 150 -4.53 -11.43 -7.88
CA GLN A 150 -3.27 -10.84 -7.39
C GLN A 150 -2.50 -11.79 -6.46
N VAL A 151 -2.48 -13.09 -6.78
CA VAL A 151 -1.79 -14.11 -5.97
C VAL A 151 -0.29 -14.05 -6.21
N ALA A 152 0.15 -13.83 -7.44
CA ALA A 152 1.56 -13.82 -7.80
C ALA A 152 2.22 -12.48 -7.46
N ALA A 153 1.60 -11.38 -7.86
CA ALA A 153 2.14 -10.03 -7.68
C ALA A 153 1.03 -9.02 -7.34
N HIS A 154 1.41 -7.89 -6.74
CA HIS A 154 0.51 -6.76 -6.61
C HIS A 154 0.50 -5.93 -7.91
N ASN A 155 -0.62 -5.26 -8.17
CA ASN A 155 -0.74 -4.33 -9.29
C ASN A 155 -1.11 -2.91 -8.83
N ASP A 156 -0.99 -2.64 -7.53
CA ASP A 156 -1.40 -1.38 -6.93
C ASP A 156 -0.49 -0.23 -7.36
N THR A 157 -1.09 0.95 -7.54
CA THR A 157 -0.38 2.17 -7.93
C THR A 157 0.18 2.87 -6.70
N TYR A 158 -0.62 2.97 -5.64
CA TYR A 158 -0.24 3.60 -4.38
C TYR A 158 0.32 2.57 -3.40
N LEU A 159 1.46 2.91 -2.79
CA LEU A 159 2.18 2.10 -1.83
C LEU A 159 2.34 2.90 -0.53
N ASP A 160 1.88 2.31 0.58
CA ASP A 160 1.95 2.99 1.85
C ASP A 160 3.37 3.27 2.30
N ILE A 161 3.51 4.31 3.11
CA ILE A 161 4.81 4.83 3.50
C ILE A 161 5.63 3.79 4.25
N TYR A 162 4.99 2.87 4.99
CA TYR A 162 5.69 1.81 5.71
C TYR A 162 6.39 0.86 4.73
N LEU A 163 5.77 0.51 3.60
CA LEU A 163 6.38 -0.30 2.55
C LEU A 163 7.55 0.47 1.93
N ARG A 164 7.30 1.70 1.48
CA ARG A 164 8.33 2.54 0.84
C ARG A 164 9.57 2.71 1.74
N ARG A 165 9.37 2.89 3.05
CA ARG A 165 10.48 3.02 4.01
C ARG A 165 11.11 1.69 4.38
N PHE A 166 10.35 0.61 4.46
CA PHE A 166 10.90 -0.73 4.66
C PHE A 166 11.91 -1.08 3.56
N PHE A 167 11.54 -0.88 2.29
CA PHE A 167 12.44 -1.18 1.17
C PHE A 167 13.57 -0.15 1.00
N ALA A 168 13.38 1.10 1.41
CA ALA A 168 14.48 2.07 1.50
C ALA A 168 15.54 1.61 2.51
N ASN A 169 15.12 1.25 3.73
CA ASN A 169 16.00 0.73 4.77
C ASN A 169 16.71 -0.56 4.33
N LEU A 170 16.00 -1.45 3.62
CA LEU A 170 16.59 -2.66 3.05
C LEU A 170 17.63 -2.32 1.97
N SER A 171 17.39 -1.27 1.17
CA SER A 171 18.35 -0.77 0.18
C SER A 171 19.63 -0.23 0.83
N ASP A 172 19.49 0.34 2.03
CA ASP A 172 20.60 0.84 2.84
C ASP A 172 21.38 -0.29 3.55
N GLY A 173 21.00 -1.56 3.33
CA GLY A 173 21.70 -2.73 3.83
C GLY A 173 21.27 -3.19 5.22
N LEU A 174 20.18 -2.64 5.78
CA LEU A 174 19.62 -3.14 7.04
C LEU A 174 19.00 -4.53 6.83
N PRO A 175 19.12 -5.44 7.81
CA PRO A 175 18.38 -6.71 7.77
C PRO A 175 16.87 -6.43 7.89
N MET A 176 16.05 -7.32 7.34
CA MET A 176 14.60 -7.10 7.17
C MET A 176 13.89 -6.81 8.50
N GLU A 177 14.34 -7.42 9.60
CA GLU A 177 13.81 -7.26 10.96
C GLU A 177 14.00 -5.83 11.51
N HIS A 178 14.95 -5.08 10.94
CA HIS A 178 15.25 -3.70 11.30
C HIS A 178 14.78 -2.69 10.25
N CYS A 179 14.10 -3.15 9.19
CA CYS A 179 13.63 -2.27 8.12
C CYS A 179 12.35 -1.51 8.47
N ALA A 180 11.54 -1.99 9.43
CA ALA A 180 10.37 -1.27 9.90
C ALA A 180 10.76 0.09 10.52
N ARG A 181 10.24 1.18 9.96
CA ARG A 181 10.46 2.54 10.46
C ARG A 181 9.40 2.90 11.48
N ASN A 182 9.74 3.75 12.45
CA ASN A 182 8.76 4.32 13.37
C ASN A 182 7.90 5.37 12.66
N GLN A 183 6.59 5.12 12.60
CA GLN A 183 5.62 5.97 11.93
C GLN A 183 5.34 7.28 12.69
N ARG A 184 5.81 7.43 13.94
CA ARG A 184 5.82 8.75 14.63
C ARG A 184 6.86 9.70 14.05
N ASP A 185 7.96 9.19 13.50
CA ASP A 185 9.01 10.02 12.87
C ASP A 185 8.60 10.53 11.49
N GLN A 186 7.58 9.92 10.90
CA GLN A 186 7.00 10.34 9.63
C GLN A 186 5.50 10.00 9.62
N TRP A 187 4.69 10.94 10.12
CA TRP A 187 3.25 10.76 10.26
C TRP A 187 2.59 10.42 8.92
N SER A 188 1.74 9.39 8.93
CA SER A 188 0.94 8.98 7.78
C SER A 188 -0.24 8.12 8.25
N ILE A 189 -1.38 8.27 7.58
CA ILE A 189 -2.57 7.43 7.79
C ILE A 189 -2.29 5.94 7.48
N GLY A 190 -1.33 5.65 6.60
CA GLY A 190 -0.91 4.28 6.26
C GLY A 190 -0.27 3.50 7.42
N SER A 191 -0.18 4.09 8.62
CA SER A 191 0.12 3.36 9.85
C SER A 191 -1.02 2.42 10.28
N ILE A 192 -2.26 2.68 9.84
CA ILE A 192 -3.42 1.83 10.15
C ILE A 192 -3.34 0.45 9.51
N ASP A 193 -2.59 0.30 8.41
CA ASP A 193 -2.41 -0.98 7.73
C ASP A 193 -1.70 -2.00 8.60
N GLY A 194 -0.89 -1.56 9.56
CA GLY A 194 -0.33 -2.42 10.59
C GLY A 194 -1.39 -3.11 11.43
N ILE A 195 -2.58 -2.52 11.61
CA ILE A 195 -3.72 -3.14 12.29
C ILE A 195 -4.39 -4.15 11.35
N SER A 196 -4.56 -3.81 10.07
CA SER A 196 -5.12 -4.73 9.07
C SER A 196 -4.31 -6.03 8.98
N MET A 197 -2.98 -5.93 9.09
CA MET A 197 -2.07 -7.07 9.12
C MET A 197 -2.16 -7.92 10.40
N CYS A 198 -2.74 -7.40 11.49
CA CYS A 198 -2.97 -8.16 12.71
C CYS A 198 -4.18 -9.09 12.63
N ILE A 199 -5.15 -8.81 11.75
CA ILE A 199 -6.42 -9.55 11.68
C ILE A 199 -6.19 -11.06 11.43
N PRO A 200 -5.38 -11.49 10.44
CA PRO A 200 -5.13 -12.92 10.22
C PRO A 200 -4.54 -13.63 11.45
N VAL A 201 -3.65 -12.95 12.18
CA VAL A 201 -3.01 -13.49 13.38
C VAL A 201 -4.02 -13.58 14.52
N ALA A 202 -4.78 -12.52 14.77
CA ALA A 202 -5.79 -12.53 15.82
C ALA A 202 -6.81 -13.66 15.61
N VAL A 203 -7.28 -13.86 14.38
CA VAL A 203 -8.20 -14.95 14.03
C VAL A 203 -7.55 -16.33 14.22
N ALA A 204 -6.32 -16.52 13.73
CA ALA A 204 -5.62 -17.80 13.84
C ALA A 204 -5.34 -18.21 15.30
N TYR A 205 -5.04 -17.26 16.17
CA TYR A 205 -4.60 -17.52 17.55
C TYR A 205 -5.66 -17.22 18.62
N PHE A 206 -6.87 -16.80 18.25
CA PHE A 206 -7.95 -16.48 19.20
C PHE A 206 -8.26 -17.64 20.17
N HIS A 207 -8.13 -18.88 19.69
CA HIS A 207 -8.36 -20.09 20.49
C HIS A 207 -7.41 -20.26 21.68
N LEU A 208 -6.27 -19.56 21.70
CA LEU A 208 -5.31 -19.54 22.82
C LEU A 208 -5.72 -18.54 23.92
N GLY A 209 -6.77 -17.76 23.71
CA GLY A 209 -7.21 -16.68 24.58
C GLY A 209 -6.73 -15.30 24.13
N GLU A 210 -7.46 -14.27 24.57
CA GLU A 210 -7.28 -12.89 24.13
C GLU A 210 -5.85 -12.37 24.30
N ALA A 211 -5.26 -12.56 25.48
CA ALA A 211 -3.91 -12.08 25.76
C ALA A 211 -2.84 -12.69 24.82
N ALA A 212 -2.97 -13.98 24.50
CA ALA A 212 -2.06 -14.67 23.58
C ALA A 212 -2.25 -14.19 22.14
N ALA A 213 -3.50 -14.03 21.69
CA ALA A 213 -3.81 -13.52 20.37
C ALA A 213 -3.30 -12.08 20.16
N VAL A 214 -3.46 -11.23 21.18
CA VAL A 214 -2.92 -9.86 21.17
C VAL A 214 -1.40 -9.85 21.14
N ALA A 215 -0.73 -10.69 21.96
CA ALA A 215 0.72 -10.79 21.95
C ALA A 215 1.27 -11.19 20.57
N ARG A 216 0.65 -12.19 19.92
CA ARG A 216 1.01 -12.61 18.56
C ARG A 216 0.76 -11.52 17.52
N ALA A 217 -0.36 -10.80 17.64
CA ALA A 217 -0.67 -9.67 16.77
C ALA A 217 0.37 -8.55 16.91
N ILE A 218 0.80 -8.22 18.12
CA ILE A 218 1.86 -7.22 18.36
C ILE A 218 3.19 -7.69 17.75
N GLU A 219 3.58 -8.95 17.95
CA GLU A 219 4.79 -9.51 17.36
C GLU A 219 4.78 -9.38 15.84
N GLN A 220 3.66 -9.71 15.19
CA GLN A 220 3.47 -9.55 13.75
C GLN A 220 3.54 -8.08 13.31
N HIS A 221 2.82 -7.20 14.00
CA HIS A 221 2.77 -5.77 13.73
C HIS A 221 4.18 -5.18 13.69
N MET A 222 4.97 -5.55 14.69
CA MET A 222 6.32 -5.03 14.92
C MET A 222 7.34 -5.38 13.81
N LEU A 223 7.00 -6.28 12.89
CA LEU A 223 7.85 -6.61 11.74
C LEU A 223 7.87 -5.51 10.66
N THR A 224 6.81 -4.72 10.56
CA THR A 224 6.64 -3.70 9.50
C THR A 224 6.22 -2.33 10.04
N HIS A 225 5.70 -2.28 11.26
CA HIS A 225 5.22 -1.08 11.94
C HIS A 225 5.85 -0.96 13.33
N ARG A 226 6.38 0.21 13.70
CA ARG A 226 7.10 0.43 14.98
C ARG A 226 6.47 1.52 15.87
N SER A 227 5.24 1.93 15.58
CA SER A 227 4.52 3.01 16.28
C SER A 227 3.60 2.53 17.38
#